data_AF-A0A356R4C3-F1
#
_entry.id   AF-A0A356R4C3-F1
#
_cell.length_a   1.000
_cell.length_b   1.000
_cell.length_c   1.000
_cell.angle_alpha   90.00
_cell.angle_beta   90.00
_cell.angle_gamma   90.00
#
_symmetry.space_group_name_H-M   'P 1'
#
loop_
_entity.id
_entity.type
_entity.pdbx_description
1 polymer ?
#
loop_
_entity_poly.entity_id
_entity_poly.type
_entity_poly.pdbx_seq_one_letter_code
_entity_poly.pdbx_strand_id
1 'polypeptide(L)'
;MSNIECLLEQLTVEATEAARQGQWDRVIALYNQRGAKGQQSPLSPKARQTLMESDQWLITRIQEAQAAIKQQLLDIQDQRRRLTVLKRQWGESPTTPARHLLTI
;
A
#
# COMPACT_ATOMS: atom_id res chain seq x y z
N MET A 1 35.08 -7.40 -4.16
CA MET A 1 33.77 -6.86 -4.58
C MET A 1 34.00 -5.97 -5.76
N SER A 2 33.22 -6.14 -6.82
CA SER A 2 33.25 -5.25 -7.98
C SER A 2 32.53 -3.92 -7.67
N ASN A 3 32.85 -2.86 -8.42
CA ASN A 3 32.13 -1.57 -8.32
C ASN A 3 30.63 -1.73 -8.58
N ILE A 4 30.23 -2.70 -9.40
CA ILE A 4 28.84 -3.00 -9.70
C ILE A 4 28.15 -3.65 -8.49
N GLU A 5 28.80 -4.59 -7.81
CA GLU A 5 28.23 -5.21 -6.60
C GLU A 5 27.96 -4.18 -5.51
N CYS A 6 28.91 -3.26 -5.26
CA CYS A 6 28.74 -2.19 -4.29
C CYS A 6 27.58 -1.25 -4.65
N LEU A 7 27.45 -0.90 -5.93
CA LEU A 7 26.32 -0.09 -6.41
C LEU A 7 24.98 -0.80 -6.23
N LEU A 8 24.89 -2.09 -6.55
CA LEU A 8 23.64 -2.85 -6.41
C LEU A 8 23.24 -3.02 -4.95
N GLU A 9 24.22 -3.20 -4.05
CA GLU A 9 23.98 -3.21 -2.60
C GLU A 9 23.46 -1.86 -2.12
N GLN A 10 24.06 -0.74 -2.54
CA GLN A 10 23.58 0.61 -2.19
C GLN A 10 22.14 0.83 -2.65
N LEU A 11 21.82 0.51 -3.91
CA LEU A 11 20.45 0.63 -4.44
C LEU A 11 19.46 -0.23 -3.65
N THR A 12 19.89 -1.40 -3.17
CA THR A 12 19.05 -2.31 -2.38
C THR A 12 18.82 -1.78 -0.97
N VAL A 13 19.85 -1.22 -0.34
CA VAL A 13 19.73 -0.55 0.97
C VAL A 13 18.81 0.66 0.89
N GLU A 14 18.96 1.49 -0.14
CA GLU A 14 18.08 2.64 -0.38
C GLU A 14 16.63 2.20 -0.63
N ALA A 15 16.42 1.10 -1.38
CA ALA A 15 15.08 0.60 -1.66
C ALA A 15 14.42 0.06 -0.39
N THR A 16 15.20 -0.62 0.46
CA THR A 16 14.75 -1.09 1.78
C THR A 16 14.30 0.07 2.64
N GLU A 17 15.07 1.16 2.67
CA GLU A 17 14.74 2.33 3.47
C GLU A 17 13.52 3.09 2.93
N ALA A 18 13.45 3.27 1.61
CA ALA A 18 12.27 3.84 0.95
C ALA A 18 11.00 3.04 1.27
N ALA A 19 11.09 1.71 1.29
CA ALA A 19 9.98 0.83 1.64
C ALA A 19 9.55 0.96 3.11
N ARG A 20 10.50 1.10 4.05
CA ARG A 20 10.17 1.39 5.47
C ARG A 20 9.39 2.69 5.62
N GLN A 21 9.71 3.69 4.79
CA GLN A 21 9.05 4.99 4.78
C GLN A 21 7.76 5.01 3.95
N GLY A 22 7.36 3.89 3.32
CA GLY A 22 6.19 3.81 2.45
C GLY A 22 6.32 4.59 1.13
N GLN A 23 7.54 4.94 0.72
CA GLN A 23 7.83 5.69 -0.51
C GLN A 23 7.87 4.75 -1.73
N TRP A 24 6.73 4.16 -2.09
CA TRP A 24 6.66 3.10 -3.11
C TRP A 24 7.14 3.52 -4.50
N ASP A 25 6.88 4.76 -4.92
CA ASP A 25 7.38 5.27 -6.21
C ASP A 25 8.91 5.29 -6.25
N ARG A 26 9.54 5.64 -5.11
CA ARG A 26 11.00 5.62 -4.97
C ARG A 26 11.54 4.19 -5.02
N VAL A 27 10.86 3.23 -4.38
CA VAL A 27 11.22 1.81 -4.46
C VAL A 27 11.24 1.34 -5.91
N ILE A 28 10.21 1.68 -6.70
CA ILE A 28 10.14 1.34 -8.12
C ILE A 28 11.32 1.95 -8.90
N ALA A 29 11.60 3.23 -8.69
CA ALA A 29 12.71 3.91 -9.36
C ALA A 29 14.06 3.24 -9.06
N LEU A 30 14.30 2.85 -7.80
CA LEU A 30 15.53 2.17 -7.38
C LEU A 30 15.66 0.76 -7.99
N TYR A 31 14.56 0.00 -8.09
CA TYR A 31 14.57 -1.29 -8.77
C TYR A 31 14.81 -1.19 -10.27
N ASN A 32 14.24 -0.17 -10.92
CA ASN A 32 14.50 0.10 -12.33
C ASN A 32 15.99 0.41 -12.57
N GLN A 33 16.60 1.24 -11.71
CA GLN A 33 18.03 1.51 -11.76
C GLN A 33 18.86 0.25 -11.51
N ARG A 34 18.49 -0.54 -10.50
CA ARG A 34 19.18 -1.80 -10.17
C ARG A 34 19.10 -2.81 -11.32
N GLY A 35 17.94 -2.93 -11.98
CA GLY A 35 17.75 -3.79 -13.15
C GLY A 35 18.61 -3.34 -14.34
N ALA A 36 18.69 -2.04 -14.61
CA ALA A 36 19.54 -1.50 -15.68
C ALA A 36 21.04 -1.74 -15.44
N LYS A 37 21.49 -1.68 -14.19
CA LYS A 37 22.89 -1.88 -13.81
C LYS A 37 23.27 -3.36 -13.65
N GLY A 38 22.36 -4.19 -13.17
CA GLY A 38 22.58 -5.62 -12.91
C GLY A 38 22.83 -6.44 -14.18
N GLN A 39 22.41 -5.95 -15.35
CA GLN A 39 22.67 -6.62 -16.63
C GLN A 39 24.13 -6.47 -17.10
N GLN A 40 24.93 -5.59 -16.48
CA GLN A 40 26.22 -5.17 -17.01
C GLN A 40 27.40 -6.05 -16.57
N SER A 41 27.24 -6.90 -15.56
CA SER A 41 28.34 -7.76 -15.08
C SER A 41 27.84 -8.97 -14.30
N PRO A 42 28.50 -10.14 -14.42
CA PRO A 42 28.24 -11.27 -13.56
C PRO A 42 28.50 -10.92 -12.09
N LEU A 43 27.60 -11.36 -11.22
CA LEU A 43 27.65 -11.16 -9.77
C LEU A 43 28.25 -12.39 -9.10
N SER A 44 29.01 -12.17 -8.02
CA SER A 44 29.48 -13.28 -7.18
C SER A 44 28.31 -14.02 -6.54
N PRO A 45 28.46 -15.32 -6.21
CA PRO A 45 27.43 -16.08 -5.49
C PRO A 45 26.98 -15.40 -4.19
N LYS A 46 27.94 -14.83 -3.43
CA LYS A 46 27.66 -14.11 -2.19
C LYS A 46 26.79 -12.87 -2.43
N ALA A 47 27.16 -12.02 -3.40
CA ALA A 47 26.38 -10.83 -3.72
C ALA A 47 24.95 -11.19 -4.18
N ARG A 48 24.81 -12.25 -5.00
CA ARG A 48 23.48 -12.74 -5.41
C ARG A 48 22.61 -13.15 -4.23
N GLN A 49 23.18 -13.88 -3.27
CA GLN A 49 22.44 -14.31 -2.09
C GLN A 49 21.96 -13.12 -1.25
N THR A 50 22.84 -12.16 -0.94
CA THR A 50 22.49 -10.96 -0.16
C THR A 50 21.39 -10.14 -0.84
N LEU A 51 21.48 -10.00 -2.16
CA LEU A 51 20.47 -9.33 -2.97
C LEU A 51 19.12 -10.05 -2.91
N MET A 52 19.11 -11.39 -3.02
CA MET A 52 17.89 -12.20 -2.93
C MET A 52 17.22 -12.13 -1.55
N GLU A 53 18.00 -12.15 -0.48
CA GLU A 53 17.48 -12.01 0.89
C GLU A 53 16.77 -10.67 1.08
N SER A 54 17.37 -9.60 0.54
CA SER A 54 16.78 -8.26 0.57
C SER A 54 15.51 -8.17 -0.29
N ASP A 55 15.54 -8.79 -1.47
CA ASP A 55 14.37 -8.88 -2.37
C ASP A 55 13.21 -9.60 -1.68
N GLN A 56 13.49 -10.70 -0.98
CA GLN A 56 12.47 -11.44 -0.25
C GLN A 56 11.85 -10.60 0.87
N TRP A 57 12.67 -9.86 1.62
CA TRP A 57 12.17 -8.95 2.65
C TRP A 57 11.24 -7.89 2.07
N LEU A 58 11.63 -7.30 0.92
CA LEU A 58 10.85 -6.27 0.27
C LEU A 58 9.51 -6.79 -0.26
N ILE A 59 9.50 -7.99 -0.85
CA ILE A 59 8.27 -8.66 -1.32
C ILE A 59 7.30 -8.82 -0.14
N THR A 60 7.77 -9.29 1.01
CA THR A 60 6.94 -9.43 2.21
C THR A 60 6.37 -8.08 2.64
N ARG A 61 7.17 -7.00 2.64
CA ARG A 61 6.67 -5.65 2.96
C ARG A 61 5.62 -5.14 1.99
N ILE A 62 5.79 -5.39 0.70
CA ILE A 62 4.81 -5.01 -0.33
C ILE A 62 3.49 -5.77 -0.09
N GLN A 63 3.55 -7.06 0.21
CA GLN A 63 2.35 -7.86 0.50
C GLN A 63 1.61 -7.37 1.73
N GLU A 64 2.32 -7.02 2.80
CA GLU A 64 1.73 -6.43 4.01
C GLU A 64 1.06 -5.08 3.72
N ALA A 65 1.73 -4.20 2.97
CA ALA A 65 1.17 -2.92 2.56
C ALA A 65 -0.11 -3.10 1.72
N GLN A 66 -0.10 -4.03 0.77
CA GLN A 66 -1.27 -4.37 -0.03
C GLN A 66 -2.42 -4.91 0.81
N ALA A 67 -2.14 -5.75 1.81
CA ALA A 67 -3.15 -6.27 2.72
C ALA A 67 -3.78 -5.14 3.56
N ALA A 68 -2.95 -4.24 4.09
CA ALA A 68 -3.43 -3.08 4.86
C ALA A 68 -4.31 -2.15 4.01
N ILE A 69 -3.91 -1.85 2.77
CA ILE A 69 -4.70 -1.02 1.84
C ILE A 69 -6.04 -1.69 1.53
N LYS A 70 -6.05 -3.00 1.26
CA LYS A 70 -7.29 -3.75 1.01
C LYS A 70 -8.24 -3.66 2.21
N GLN A 71 -7.73 -3.82 3.43
CA GLN A 71 -8.54 -3.71 4.63
C GLN A 71 -9.14 -2.31 4.78
N GLN A 72 -8.33 -1.26 4.60
CA GLN A 72 -8.80 0.13 4.65
C GLN A 72 -9.89 0.42 3.61
N LEU A 73 -9.77 -0.12 2.40
CA LEU A 73 -10.79 0.04 1.36
C LEU A 73 -12.12 -0.62 1.76
N LEU A 74 -12.08 -1.81 2.38
CA LEU A 74 -13.27 -2.47 2.89
C LEU A 74 -13.91 -1.67 4.03
N ASP A 75 -13.11 -1.16 4.96
CA ASP A 75 -13.60 -0.36 6.09
C ASP A 75 -14.28 0.93 5.59
N ILE A 76 -13.70 1.62 4.60
CA ILE A 76 -14.27 2.82 3.98
C ILE A 76 -15.61 2.49 3.28
N GLN A 77 -15.69 1.34 2.59
CA GLN A 77 -16.93 0.90 1.95
C GLN A 77 -18.04 0.64 2.98
N ASP A 78 -17.71 -0.02 4.09
CA ASP A 78 -18.68 -0.29 5.15
C ASP A 78 -19.15 1.01 5.82
N GLN A 79 -18.23 1.94 6.09
CA GLN A 79 -18.56 3.28 6.60
C GLN A 79 -19.53 4.02 5.65
N ARG A 80 -19.26 4.01 4.35
CA ARG A 80 -20.17 4.62 3.34
C ARG A 80 -21.54 3.97 3.34
N ARG A 81 -21.60 2.64 3.49
CA ARG A 81 -22.87 1.90 3.57
C ARG A 81 -23.67 2.32 4.80
N ARG A 82 -23.03 2.35 5.98
CA ARG A 82 -23.66 2.79 7.23
C ARG A 82 -24.19 4.22 7.13
N LEU A 83 -23.39 5.15 6.61
CA LEU A 83 -23.82 6.53 6.40
C LEU A 83 -25.02 6.63 5.44
N THR A 84 -25.04 5.81 4.40
CA THR A 84 -26.17 5.77 3.46
C THR A 84 -27.45 5.30 4.13
N VAL A 85 -27.37 4.28 4.99
CA VAL A 85 -28.51 3.77 5.78
C VAL A 85 -29.01 4.83 6.75
N LEU A 86 -28.11 5.47 7.52
CA LEU A 86 -28.46 6.54 8.45
C LEU A 86 -29.14 7.71 7.74
N LYS A 87 -28.62 8.12 6.57
CA LYS A 87 -29.22 9.19 5.76
C LYS A 87 -30.66 8.85 5.34
N ARG A 88 -30.93 7.60 4.96
CA ARG A 88 -32.29 7.16 4.62
C ARG A 88 -33.21 7.21 5.83
N GLN A 89 -32.76 6.71 6.98
CA GLN A 89 -33.54 6.72 8.22
C GLN A 89 -33.89 8.14 8.70
N TRP A 90 -32.99 9.11 8.53
CA TRP A 90 -33.25 10.51 8.86
C TRP A 90 -34.13 11.22 7.82
N GLY A 91 -33.99 10.86 6.54
CA GLY A 91 -34.86 11.37 5.46
C GLY A 91 -36.29 10.80 5.47
N GLU A 92 -36.49 9.63 6.09
CA GLU A 92 -37.77 8.94 6.23
C GLU A 92 -38.46 9.19 7.58
N SER A 93 -37.95 10.10 8.42
CA SER A 93 -38.70 10.54 9.61
C SER A 93 -39.99 11.21 9.14
N PRO A 94 -41.17 10.63 9.42
CA PRO A 94 -42.41 11.23 9.00
C PRO A 94 -42.56 12.54 9.77
N THR A 95 -42.55 13.65 9.06
CA THR A 95 -43.29 14.83 9.48
C THR A 95 -44.76 14.41 9.44
N THR A 96 -45.21 13.72 10.48
CA THR A 96 -46.62 13.50 10.75
C THR A 96 -47.22 14.88 10.91
N PRO A 97 -48.07 15.39 9.98
CA PRO A 97 -48.83 16.58 10.31
C PRO A 97 -49.75 16.17 11.45
N ALA A 98 -49.63 16.84 12.60
CA ALA A 98 -50.54 16.69 13.72
C ALA A 98 -51.95 17.05 13.23
N ARG A 99 -52.67 16.05 12.73
CA ARG A 99 -54.08 16.16 12.36
C ARG A 99 -54.84 16.15 13.68
N HIS A 100 -54.93 17.33 14.31
CA HIS A 100 -55.87 17.56 15.39
C HIS A 100 -57.27 17.29 14.83
N LEU A 101 -57.80 16.11 15.13
CA LEU A 101 -59.23 15.82 15.04
C LEU A 101 -59.92 16.64 16.13
N LEU A 102 -60.23 17.89 15.81
CA LEU A 102 -61.27 18.63 16.52
C LEU A 102 -62.60 18.10 16.00
N THR A 103 -63.13 17.11 16.69
CA THR A 103 -64.55 16.76 16.60
C THR A 103 -65.32 17.87 17.31
N ILE A 104 -66.12 18.62 16.56
CA ILE A 104 -67.18 19.52 17.06
C ILE A 104 -68.44 18.68 17.21
#